data_AF-A0A3N6MB77-F1
#
_entry.id   AF-A0A3N6MB77-F1
#
_cell.length_a   1.000
_cell.length_b   1.000
_cell.length_c   1.000
_cell.angle_alpha   90.00
_cell.angle_beta   90.00
_cell.angle_gamma   90.00
#
_symmetry.space_group_name_H-M   'P 1'
#
loop_
_entity.id
_entity.type
_entity.pdbx_description
1 polymer ?
#
loop_
_entity_poly.entity_id
_entity_poly.type
_entity_poly.pdbx_seq_one_letter_code
_entity_poly.pdbx_strand_id
1 'polypeptide(L)'
;MKFDVYGSYPIPCIDDENGKRKIDRDGLKTLKKTIGSSADGLADCRGCYVFALKHGNKYTPWYIGQAAGGRTLNLLKESLHPKHKLEIYDEVVSENKGHPHLFLLPKLTKNGKFAGTVKKGSDKSLDFLEDWLIAVSFQKNRNLRNDKKTWFLKNLYVAGLFNAGPDEPAPASIQLRSTIF
;
A
#
# COMPACT_ATOMS: atom_id res chain seq x y z
N MET A 1 -9.62 -10.25 -14.49
CA MET A 1 -8.82 -10.49 -13.27
C MET A 1 -9.55 -9.75 -12.16
N LYS A 2 -9.87 -10.41 -11.03
CA LYS A 2 -10.75 -9.82 -10.01
C LYS A 2 -9.96 -9.61 -8.72
N PHE A 3 -10.14 -8.45 -8.11
CA PHE A 3 -9.61 -8.09 -6.80
C PHE A 3 -10.76 -7.54 -5.97
N ASP A 4 -10.67 -7.69 -4.67
CA ASP A 4 -11.58 -7.09 -3.70
C ASP A 4 -10.82 -6.14 -2.77
N VAL A 5 -11.51 -5.47 -1.85
CA VAL A 5 -10.90 -4.60 -0.85
C VAL A 5 -11.43 -4.92 0.54
N TYR A 6 -10.51 -5.14 1.48
CA TYR A 6 -10.79 -5.40 2.88
C TYR A 6 -10.08 -4.38 3.77
N GLY A 7 -10.78 -3.92 4.80
CA GLY A 7 -10.31 -2.89 5.74
C GLY A 7 -11.26 -1.68 5.78
N SER A 8 -10.84 -0.53 6.31
CA SER A 8 -9.52 -0.26 6.89
C SER A 8 -9.33 -0.97 8.23
N TYR A 9 -8.22 -1.68 8.41
CA TYR A 9 -7.87 -2.30 9.70
C TYR A 9 -6.94 -1.38 10.50
N PRO A 10 -7.31 -0.92 11.71
CA PRO A 10 -6.42 -0.13 12.55
C PRO A 10 -5.18 -0.93 12.94
N ILE A 11 -4.00 -0.33 12.79
CA ILE A 11 -2.76 -0.91 13.26
C ILE A 11 -2.48 -0.33 14.66
N PRO A 12 -2.27 -1.18 15.69
CA PRO A 12 -2.01 -0.69 17.04
C PRO A 12 -0.64 -0.01 17.12
N CYS A 13 -0.57 1.04 17.93
CA CYS A 13 0.64 1.80 18.21
C CYS A 13 0.85 1.95 19.70
N ILE A 14 2.12 2.08 20.08
CA ILE A 14 2.59 2.44 21.41
C ILE A 14 3.64 3.53 21.28
N ASP A 15 3.88 4.26 22.35
CA ASP A 15 5.04 5.15 22.45
C ASP A 15 6.24 4.35 22.99
N ASP A 16 7.43 4.64 22.48
CA ASP A 16 8.68 4.13 23.05
C ASP A 16 9.10 4.91 24.30
N GLU A 17 10.23 4.52 24.90
CA GLU A 17 10.78 5.16 26.10
C GLU A 17 11.12 6.65 25.92
N ASN A 18 11.26 7.11 24.68
CA ASN A 18 11.54 8.50 24.32
C ASN A 18 10.28 9.26 23.89
N GLY A 19 9.08 8.66 24.03
CA GLY A 19 7.81 9.25 23.62
C GLY A 19 7.59 9.27 22.10
N LYS A 20 8.38 8.50 21.33
CA LYS A 20 8.17 8.36 19.88
C LYS A 20 7.22 7.21 19.60
N ARG A 21 6.24 7.46 18.74
CA ARG A 21 5.25 6.45 18.36
C ARG A 21 5.88 5.36 17.48
N LYS A 22 5.54 4.10 17.75
CA LYS A 22 5.90 2.92 16.94
C LYS A 22 4.72 1.96 16.82
N ILE A 23 4.76 1.05 15.86
CA ILE A 23 3.77 -0.02 15.75
C ILE A 23 3.93 -1.01 16.91
N ASP A 24 2.83 -1.31 17.58
CA ASP A 24 2.79 -2.30 18.66
C ASP A 24 2.89 -3.72 18.10
N ARG A 25 4.06 -4.34 18.27
CA ARG A 25 4.35 -5.69 17.75
C ARG A 25 3.51 -6.78 18.41
N ASP A 26 3.12 -6.61 19.67
CA ASP A 26 2.26 -7.56 20.36
C ASP A 26 0.81 -7.38 19.93
N GLY A 27 0.34 -6.14 19.83
CA GLY A 27 -0.97 -5.80 19.26
C GLY A 27 -1.17 -6.32 17.84
N LEU A 28 -0.10 -6.42 17.03
CA LEU A 28 -0.18 -7.04 15.70
C LEU A 28 -0.64 -8.51 15.74
N LYS A 29 -0.36 -9.26 16.82
CA LYS A 29 -0.84 -10.65 16.96
C LYS A 29 -2.36 -10.70 17.04
N THR A 30 -2.96 -9.79 17.81
CA THR A 30 -4.42 -9.65 17.93
C THR A 30 -5.02 -9.21 16.60
N LEU A 31 -4.43 -8.19 15.97
CA LEU A 31 -4.87 -7.72 14.66
C LEU A 31 -4.89 -8.83 13.60
N LYS A 32 -3.84 -9.66 13.56
CA LYS A 32 -3.75 -10.78 12.61
C LYS A 32 -4.85 -11.81 12.83
N LYS A 33 -5.18 -12.12 14.08
CA LYS A 33 -6.32 -13.00 14.41
C LYS A 33 -7.63 -12.38 13.94
N THR A 34 -7.86 -11.10 14.21
CA THR A 34 -9.06 -10.38 13.75
C THR A 34 -9.20 -10.42 12.23
N ILE A 35 -8.11 -10.15 11.48
CA ILE A 35 -8.14 -10.21 10.01
C ILE A 35 -8.38 -11.64 9.54
N GLY A 36 -7.68 -12.63 10.10
CA GLY A 36 -7.83 -14.04 9.74
C GLY A 36 -9.25 -14.58 9.96
N SER A 37 -9.93 -14.11 11.01
CA SER A 37 -11.32 -14.46 11.29
C SER A 37 -12.35 -13.67 10.47
N SER A 38 -11.95 -12.58 9.81
CA SER A 38 -12.90 -11.72 9.08
C SER A 38 -13.39 -12.31 7.75
N ALA A 39 -12.55 -13.13 7.11
CA ALA A 39 -12.93 -13.88 5.91
C ALA A 39 -11.98 -15.07 5.73
N ASP A 40 -12.56 -16.27 5.62
CA ASP A 40 -11.79 -17.51 5.49
C ASP A 40 -10.91 -17.49 4.23
N GLY A 41 -9.61 -17.72 4.40
CA GLY A 41 -8.60 -17.67 3.34
C GLY A 41 -8.04 -16.29 2.97
N LEU A 42 -8.53 -15.20 3.59
CA LEU A 42 -8.00 -13.84 3.32
C LEU A 42 -6.53 -13.70 3.71
N ALA A 43 -6.15 -14.29 4.84
CA ALA A 43 -4.78 -14.22 5.33
C ALA A 43 -3.78 -14.90 4.37
N ASP A 44 -4.20 -16.00 3.75
CA ASP A 44 -3.35 -16.91 2.97
C ASP A 44 -3.35 -16.65 1.46
N CYS A 45 -4.11 -15.66 1.01
CA CYS A 45 -4.20 -15.33 -0.40
C CYS A 45 -2.99 -14.52 -0.92
N ARG A 46 -2.91 -14.38 -2.23
CA ARG A 46 -2.05 -13.39 -2.90
C ARG A 46 -2.83 -12.09 -3.15
N GLY A 47 -2.15 -10.96 -3.18
CA GLY A 47 -2.80 -9.66 -3.32
C GLY A 47 -1.85 -8.48 -3.18
N CYS A 48 -2.42 -7.29 -3.15
CA CYS A 48 -1.72 -6.05 -2.78
C CYS A 48 -2.19 -5.56 -1.42
N TYR A 49 -1.42 -4.70 -0.77
CA TYR A 49 -1.81 -4.04 0.48
C TYR A 49 -1.35 -2.59 0.48
N VAL A 50 -2.08 -1.75 1.21
CA VAL A 50 -1.80 -0.32 1.36
C VAL A 50 -1.75 0.01 2.85
N PHE A 51 -0.61 0.51 3.29
CA PHE A 51 -0.45 1.14 4.59
C PHE A 51 -0.68 2.64 4.46
N ALA A 52 -1.55 3.18 5.30
CA ALA A 52 -1.97 4.57 5.27
C ALA A 52 -2.10 5.16 6.67
N LEU A 53 -1.99 6.49 6.78
CA LEU A 53 -2.34 7.24 7.98
C LEU A 53 -3.72 7.88 7.79
N LYS A 54 -4.58 7.72 8.80
CA LYS A 54 -5.91 8.29 8.86
C LYS A 54 -5.89 9.59 9.69
N HIS A 55 -6.43 10.65 9.11
CA HIS A 55 -6.70 11.93 9.78
C HIS A 55 -8.16 12.30 9.59
N GLY A 56 -8.94 12.27 10.67
CA GLY A 56 -10.40 12.41 10.59
C GLY A 56 -10.98 11.38 9.62
N ASN A 57 -11.56 11.84 8.51
CA ASN A 57 -12.18 10.99 7.49
C ASN A 57 -11.28 10.72 6.27
N LYS A 58 -10.04 11.25 6.25
CA LYS A 58 -9.12 11.10 5.10
C LYS A 58 -8.06 10.06 5.39
N TYR A 59 -7.67 9.30 4.37
CA TYR A 59 -6.56 8.37 4.40
C TYR A 59 -5.46 8.83 3.45
N THR A 60 -4.23 8.94 3.96
CA THR A 60 -3.04 9.27 3.18
C THR A 60 -2.19 8.01 3.05
N PRO A 61 -1.99 7.45 1.84
CA PRO A 61 -1.17 6.26 1.66
C PRO A 61 0.31 6.60 1.85
N TRP A 62 1.04 5.70 2.51
CA TRP A 62 2.47 5.87 2.80
C TRP A 62 3.33 4.74 2.26
N TYR A 63 2.74 3.55 2.13
CA TYR A 63 3.44 2.39 1.59
C TYR A 63 2.46 1.44 0.89
N ILE A 64 2.88 0.91 -0.26
CA ILE A 64 2.16 -0.10 -1.02
C ILE A 64 3.07 -1.31 -1.18
N GLY A 65 2.52 -2.50 -1.04
CA GLY A 65 3.25 -3.71 -1.38
C GLY A 65 2.37 -4.76 -2.00
N GLN A 66 3.01 -5.77 -2.57
CA GLN A 66 2.34 -6.98 -3.03
C GLN A 66 2.87 -8.22 -2.32
N ALA A 67 1.98 -9.20 -2.19
CA ALA A 67 2.28 -10.54 -1.74
C ALA A 67 2.02 -11.52 -2.89
N ALA A 68 3.08 -11.88 -3.61
CA ALA A 68 2.99 -12.69 -4.83
C ALA A 68 3.81 -13.99 -4.79
N GLY A 69 4.52 -14.34 -3.69
CA GLY A 69 5.61 -15.32 -3.78
C GLY A 69 5.81 -16.29 -2.61
N GLY A 70 5.54 -17.58 -2.86
CA GLY A 70 6.07 -18.75 -2.15
C GLY A 70 5.14 -19.38 -1.10
N ARG A 71 5.37 -20.66 -0.71
CA ARG A 71 4.59 -21.37 0.34
C ARG A 71 4.58 -20.63 1.70
N THR A 72 5.46 -19.65 1.87
CA THR A 72 5.78 -19.04 3.17
C THR A 72 5.37 -17.58 3.29
N LEU A 73 5.03 -16.88 2.20
CA LEU A 73 4.63 -15.46 2.22
C LEU A 73 3.26 -15.29 1.54
N ASN A 74 2.26 -14.97 2.36
CA ASN A 74 0.90 -14.64 1.97
C ASN A 74 0.60 -13.16 2.26
N LEU A 75 -0.59 -12.69 1.88
CA LEU A 75 -0.97 -11.28 1.97
C LEU A 75 -0.82 -10.69 3.38
N LEU A 76 -1.29 -11.39 4.40
CA LEU A 76 -1.24 -10.89 5.78
C LEU A 76 0.18 -10.96 6.36
N LYS A 77 0.91 -12.03 6.07
CA LYS A 77 2.28 -12.20 6.54
C LYS A 77 3.20 -11.17 5.90
N GLU A 78 3.15 -11.00 4.58
CA GLU A 78 4.00 -10.02 3.87
C GLU A 78 3.74 -8.57 4.33
N SER A 79 2.50 -8.23 4.67
CA SER A 79 2.14 -6.88 5.09
C SER A 79 2.50 -6.54 6.54
N LEU A 80 2.56 -7.53 7.45
CA LEU A 80 2.69 -7.32 8.90
C LEU A 80 3.80 -8.13 9.60
N HIS A 81 4.70 -8.81 8.88
CA HIS A 81 5.82 -9.58 9.46
C HIS A 81 7.22 -9.10 9.07
N PRO A 82 7.53 -8.84 7.79
CA PRO A 82 8.91 -8.60 7.42
C PRO A 82 9.45 -7.36 8.14
N LYS A 83 10.61 -7.52 8.76
CA LYS A 83 11.23 -6.51 9.62
C LYS A 83 11.31 -5.15 8.92
N HIS A 84 11.79 -5.15 7.67
CA HIS A 84 11.97 -3.93 6.87
C HIS A 84 10.65 -3.20 6.57
N LYS A 85 9.51 -3.90 6.49
CA LYS A 85 8.20 -3.24 6.31
C LYS A 85 7.77 -2.55 7.59
N LEU A 86 7.94 -3.23 8.72
CA LEU A 86 7.57 -2.70 10.02
C LEU A 86 8.48 -1.53 10.44
N GLU A 87 9.76 -1.54 10.03
CA GLU A 87 10.67 -0.40 10.17
C GLU A 87 10.17 0.82 9.38
N ILE A 88 9.76 0.64 8.12
CA ILE A 88 9.12 1.72 7.34
C ILE A 88 7.86 2.25 8.05
N TYR A 89 7.02 1.36 8.59
CA TYR A 89 5.81 1.79 9.29
C TYR A 89 6.14 2.58 10.55
N ASP A 90 7.12 2.13 11.35
CA ASP A 90 7.60 2.82 12.54
C ASP A 90 8.11 4.22 12.20
N GLU A 91 8.96 4.34 11.17
CA GLU A 91 9.45 5.65 10.70
C GLU A 91 8.27 6.57 10.36
N VAL A 92 7.33 6.09 9.54
CA VAL A 92 6.16 6.88 9.16
C VAL A 92 5.32 7.32 10.37
N VAL A 93 5.03 6.41 11.31
CA VAL A 93 4.20 6.77 12.48
C VAL A 93 4.93 7.65 13.50
N SER A 94 6.26 7.59 13.54
CA SER A 94 7.09 8.41 14.43
C SER A 94 7.21 9.85 13.93
N GLU A 95 7.25 10.04 12.61
CA GLU A 95 7.44 11.34 11.97
C GLU A 95 6.12 12.06 11.66
N ASN A 96 5.00 11.34 11.64
CA ASN A 96 3.72 11.88 11.18
C ASN A 96 2.58 11.62 12.18
N LYS A 97 1.67 12.59 12.27
CA LYS A 97 0.43 12.44 13.04
C LYS A 97 -0.54 11.47 12.33
N GLY A 98 -1.64 11.11 12.99
CA GLY A 98 -2.71 10.30 12.40
C GLY A 98 -2.60 8.82 12.73
N HIS A 99 -3.71 8.09 12.62
CA HIS A 99 -3.80 6.68 13.04
C HIS A 99 -3.39 5.75 11.91
N PRO A 100 -2.54 4.73 12.13
CA PRO A 100 -2.13 3.86 11.05
C PRO A 100 -3.20 2.83 10.74
N HIS A 101 -3.40 2.56 9.45
CA HIS A 101 -4.37 1.59 8.95
C HIS A 101 -3.77 0.75 7.82
N LEU A 102 -4.26 -0.48 7.71
CA LEU A 102 -3.98 -1.40 6.62
C LEU A 102 -5.23 -1.62 5.78
N PHE A 103 -5.08 -1.56 4.46
CA PHE A 103 -6.03 -2.06 3.49
C PHE A 103 -5.42 -3.26 2.78
N LEU A 104 -6.23 -4.31 2.58
CA LEU A 104 -5.85 -5.53 1.90
C LEU A 104 -6.64 -5.65 0.60
N LEU A 105 -5.96 -5.94 -0.49
CA LEU A 105 -6.52 -6.10 -1.82
C LEU A 105 -6.28 -7.52 -2.32
N PRO A 106 -7.04 -8.52 -1.81
CA PRO A 106 -6.85 -9.90 -2.19
C PRO A 106 -7.25 -10.14 -3.64
N LYS A 107 -6.50 -11.00 -4.33
CA LYS A 107 -6.88 -11.49 -5.65
C LYS A 107 -7.93 -12.57 -5.52
N LEU A 108 -8.95 -12.51 -6.38
CA LEU A 108 -10.01 -13.51 -6.48
C LEU A 108 -9.86 -14.36 -7.74
N THR A 109 -10.23 -15.63 -7.62
CA THR A 109 -10.46 -16.55 -8.74
C THR A 109 -11.71 -16.14 -9.53
N LYS A 110 -11.93 -16.75 -10.70
CA LYS A 110 -13.15 -16.50 -11.50
C LYS A 110 -14.44 -16.76 -10.73
N ASN A 111 -14.39 -17.73 -9.80
CA ASN A 111 -15.54 -18.13 -8.98
C ASN A 111 -15.64 -17.34 -7.66
N GLY A 112 -14.89 -16.24 -7.51
CA GLY A 112 -14.97 -15.36 -6.34
C GLY A 112 -14.21 -15.85 -5.10
N LYS A 113 -13.59 -17.04 -5.11
CA LYS A 113 -12.73 -17.51 -4.01
C LYS A 113 -11.40 -16.77 -3.99
N PHE A 114 -10.77 -16.62 -2.81
CA PHE A 114 -9.42 -16.10 -2.71
C PHE A 114 -8.41 -16.93 -3.50
N ALA A 115 -7.58 -16.25 -4.29
CA ALA A 115 -6.52 -16.90 -5.04
C ALA A 115 -5.33 -17.18 -4.13
N GLY A 116 -4.91 -18.45 -4.07
CA GLY A 116 -3.71 -18.86 -3.33
C GLY A 116 -2.41 -18.29 -3.91
N THR A 117 -1.29 -18.68 -3.30
CA THR A 117 0.04 -18.20 -3.66
C THR A 117 0.54 -18.78 -4.99
N VAL A 118 1.46 -18.07 -5.64
CA VAL A 118 2.11 -18.51 -6.88
C VAL A 118 3.61 -18.24 -6.83
N LYS A 119 4.34 -18.63 -7.89
CA LYS A 119 5.73 -18.22 -8.09
C LYS A 119 5.77 -16.70 -8.28
N LYS A 120 6.68 -16.03 -7.58
CA LYS A 120 6.90 -14.58 -7.72
C LYS A 120 7.15 -14.21 -9.19
N GLY A 121 6.51 -13.13 -9.66
CA GLY A 121 6.63 -12.64 -11.05
C GLY A 121 5.84 -13.44 -12.09
N SER A 122 5.11 -14.50 -11.71
CA SER A 122 4.24 -15.22 -12.63
C SER A 122 2.88 -14.55 -12.84
N ASP A 123 2.51 -13.63 -11.95
CA ASP A 123 1.20 -12.98 -11.96
C ASP A 123 1.31 -11.49 -12.30
N LYS A 124 1.36 -11.20 -13.60
CA LYS A 124 1.47 -9.84 -14.13
C LYS A 124 0.34 -8.90 -13.66
N SER A 125 -0.80 -9.45 -13.24
CA SER A 125 -1.90 -8.64 -12.75
C SER A 125 -1.63 -8.03 -11.38
N LEU A 126 -0.87 -8.75 -10.54
CA LEU A 126 -0.44 -8.23 -9.24
C LEU A 126 0.61 -7.15 -9.45
N ASP A 127 1.59 -7.40 -10.31
CA ASP A 127 2.63 -6.42 -10.64
C ASP A 127 2.02 -5.13 -11.18
N PHE A 128 1.08 -5.24 -12.13
CA PHE A 128 0.34 -4.09 -12.66
C PHE A 128 -0.47 -3.35 -11.59
N LEU A 129 -1.21 -4.08 -10.73
CA LEU A 129 -2.01 -3.46 -9.68
C LEU A 129 -1.13 -2.74 -8.66
N GLU A 130 0.00 -3.33 -8.25
CA GLU A 130 0.96 -2.70 -7.35
C GLU A 130 1.53 -1.41 -7.96
N ASP A 131 1.97 -1.47 -9.22
CA ASP A 131 2.52 -0.31 -9.94
C ASP A 131 1.49 0.81 -10.08
N TRP A 132 0.26 0.46 -10.44
CA TRP A 132 -0.84 1.42 -10.54
C TRP A 132 -1.19 2.05 -9.18
N LEU A 133 -1.30 1.23 -8.12
CA LEU A 133 -1.54 1.72 -6.75
C LEU A 133 -0.43 2.66 -6.28
N ILE A 134 0.84 2.36 -6.60
CA ILE A 134 1.97 3.24 -6.30
C ILE A 134 1.85 4.56 -7.06
N ALA A 135 1.52 4.52 -8.35
CA ALA A 135 1.37 5.72 -9.17
C ALA A 135 0.28 6.66 -8.65
N VAL A 136 -0.92 6.14 -8.39
CA VAL A 136 -2.04 6.95 -7.86
C VAL A 136 -1.80 7.41 -6.42
N SER A 137 -1.11 6.59 -5.61
CA SER A 137 -0.76 6.97 -4.23
C SER A 137 0.31 8.04 -4.19
N PHE A 138 1.27 8.02 -5.12
CA PHE A 138 2.30 9.04 -5.24
C PHE A 138 1.72 10.42 -5.60
N GLN A 139 0.67 10.46 -6.42
CA GLN A 139 -0.05 11.71 -6.70
C GLN A 139 -0.72 12.29 -5.44
N LYS A 140 -1.20 11.43 -4.54
CA LYS A 140 -1.82 11.84 -3.25
C LYS A 140 -0.79 12.15 -2.16
N ASN A 141 0.33 11.43 -2.14
CA ASN A 141 1.42 11.59 -1.17
C ASN A 141 2.78 11.46 -1.88
N ARG A 142 3.44 12.59 -2.10
CA ARG A 142 4.78 12.64 -2.73
C ARG A 142 5.88 12.03 -1.85
N ASN A 143 5.62 11.87 -0.54
CA ASN A 143 6.52 11.28 0.43
C ASN A 143 6.32 9.76 0.60
N LEU A 144 5.73 9.10 -0.40
CA LEU A 144 5.55 7.65 -0.40
C LEU A 144 6.90 6.92 -0.21
N ARG A 145 6.93 5.97 0.73
CA ARG A 145 8.14 5.21 1.14
C ARG A 145 8.45 4.01 0.23
N ASN A 146 7.87 3.97 -0.97
CA ASN A 146 8.14 2.96 -1.98
C ASN A 146 9.42 3.31 -2.75
N ASP A 147 10.61 3.10 -2.15
CA ASP A 147 11.87 3.64 -2.65
C ASP A 147 12.17 3.30 -4.13
N LYS A 148 12.06 2.02 -4.51
CA LYS A 148 12.48 1.55 -5.85
C LYS A 148 11.53 1.98 -6.98
N LYS A 149 10.22 1.90 -6.73
CA LYS A 149 9.18 2.14 -7.77
C LYS A 149 8.75 3.61 -7.87
N THR A 150 9.00 4.40 -6.83
CA THR A 150 8.74 5.85 -6.88
C THR A 150 9.86 6.63 -7.54
N TRP A 151 11.08 6.10 -7.64
CA TRP A 151 12.18 6.82 -8.32
C TRP A 151 11.81 7.18 -9.76
N PHE A 152 11.26 6.25 -10.55
CA PHE A 152 10.81 6.55 -11.91
C PHE A 152 9.76 7.67 -11.91
N LEU A 153 8.75 7.59 -11.04
CA LEU A 153 7.69 8.60 -10.95
C LEU A 153 8.17 9.95 -10.41
N LYS A 154 9.21 9.98 -9.58
CA LYS A 154 9.85 11.19 -9.04
C LYS A 154 10.71 11.89 -10.09
N ASN A 155 11.37 11.13 -10.96
CA ASN A 155 12.28 11.65 -11.98
C ASN A 155 11.61 11.83 -13.35
N LEU A 156 10.46 11.20 -13.60
CA LEU A 156 9.71 11.40 -14.84
C LEU A 156 9.16 12.82 -14.86
N TYR A 157 9.74 13.64 -15.72
CA TYR A 157 9.31 15.01 -15.97
C TYR A 157 8.47 15.04 -17.24
N VAL A 158 7.23 15.51 -17.12
CA VAL A 158 6.36 15.79 -18.27
C VAL A 158 5.71 17.15 -18.03
N ALA A 159 6.10 18.14 -18.84
CA ALA A 159 5.62 19.52 -18.75
C ALA A 159 4.08 19.57 -18.70
N GLY A 160 3.54 20.26 -17.70
CA GLY A 160 2.10 20.37 -17.44
C GLY A 160 1.40 19.09 -16.95
N LEU A 161 2.12 17.99 -16.70
CA LEU A 161 1.54 16.70 -16.24
C LEU A 161 2.25 16.11 -15.01
N PHE A 162 3.53 15.77 -15.12
CA PHE A 162 4.30 15.10 -14.07
C PHE A 162 5.51 15.94 -13.65
N ASN A 163 5.57 16.27 -12.36
CA ASN A 163 6.68 17.01 -11.72
C ASN A 163 7.06 18.35 -12.40
N ALA A 164 6.18 18.90 -13.23
CA ALA A 164 6.37 20.17 -13.91
C ALA A 164 6.20 21.36 -12.96
N GLY A 165 7.01 22.41 -13.18
CA GLY A 165 6.86 23.68 -12.49
C GLY A 165 5.55 24.40 -12.86
N PRO A 166 5.12 25.38 -12.04
CA PRO A 166 3.90 26.17 -12.29
C PRO A 166 3.87 26.89 -13.64
N ASP A 167 5.05 27.22 -14.19
CA ASP A 167 5.20 28.09 -15.35
C ASP A 167 5.33 27.35 -16.70
N GLU A 168 5.08 26.04 -16.75
CA GLU A 168 5.31 25.20 -17.94
C GLU A 168 4.10 24.41 -18.53
N PRO A 169 2.82 24.75 -18.31
CA PRO A 169 1.75 24.04 -19.02
C PRO A 169 1.59 24.58 -20.45
N ALA A 170 2.15 23.86 -21.43
CA ALA A 170 1.78 24.05 -22.83
C ALA A 170 0.27 23.73 -23.03
N PRO A 171 -0.43 24.39 -23.98
CA PRO A 171 -1.85 24.11 -24.25
C PRO A 171 -2.17 22.63 -24.49
N ALA A 172 -1.26 21.91 -25.14
CA ALA A 172 -1.36 20.47 -25.36
C ALA A 172 -1.39 19.67 -24.04
N SER A 173 -0.61 20.07 -23.04
CA SER A 173 -0.60 19.40 -21.72
C SER A 173 -1.91 19.62 -20.96
N ILE A 174 -2.51 20.82 -21.07
CA ILE A 174 -3.83 21.12 -20.48
C ILE A 174 -4.90 20.26 -21.14
N GLN A 175 -4.92 20.20 -22.47
CA GLN A 175 -5.87 19.39 -23.23
C GLN A 175 -5.70 17.88 -22.96
N LEU A 176 -4.46 17.42 -22.86
CA LEU A 176 -4.17 16.03 -22.51
C LEU A 176 -4.64 15.72 -21.09
N ARG A 177 -4.46 16.66 -20.15
CA ARG A 177 -4.91 16.51 -18.77
C ARG A 177 -6.42 16.33 -18.68
N SER A 178 -7.20 17.18 -19.37
CA SER A 178 -8.66 17.05 -19.41
C SER A 178 -9.18 15.83 -20.16
N THR A 179 -8.34 15.20 -20.98
CA THR A 179 -8.70 14.00 -21.74
C THR A 179 -8.47 12.72 -20.95
N ILE A 180 -7.42 12.68 -20.12
CA ILE A 180 -6.95 11.46 -19.45
C ILE A 180 -7.31 11.41 -17.95
N PHE A 181 -7.42 12.56 -17.28
CA PHE A 181 -7.66 12.67 -15.84
C PHE A 181 -9.00 13.31 -15.52
#